data_AF-A0A9E3F719-F1
#
_entry.id   AF-A0A9E3F719-F1
#
_cell.length_a   1.000
_cell.length_b   1.000
_cell.length_c   1.000
_cell.angle_alpha   90.00
_cell.angle_beta   90.00
_cell.angle_gamma   90.00
#
_symmetry.space_group_name_H-M   'P 1'
#
loop_
_entity.id
_entity.type
_entity.pdbx_description
1 polymer ?
#
loop_
_entity_poly.entity_id
_entity_poly.type
_entity_poly.pdbx_seq_one_letter_code
_entity_poly.pdbx_strand_id
1 'polypeptide(L)' 'TVDVSVADDAVVISATARTADRTGVEMEALTSATVAALTVIDMVKGVDPAAWIAEVKVTEKTGGANGDWRRQA' A
#
# COMPACT_ATOMS: atom_id res chain seq x y z
N THR A 1 6.08 8.03 0.29
CA THR A 1 5.72 8.15 -1.13
C THR A 1 4.59 7.21 -1.43
N VAL A 2 3.76 7.55 -2.41
CA VAL A 2 2.73 6.67 -2.95
C VAL A 2 2.97 6.59 -4.45
N ASP A 3 3.24 5.39 -4.91
CA ASP A 3 3.54 5.06 -6.29
C ASP A 3 2.36 4.27 -6.85
N VAL A 4 1.81 4.72 -7.98
CA VAL A 4 0.63 4.13 -8.61
C VAL A 4 0.99 3.77 -10.05
N SER A 5 0.74 2.53 -10.44
CA SER A 5 0.99 2.04 -11.80
C SER A 5 -0.19 1.20 -12.29
N VAL A 6 -0.46 1.27 -13.58
CA VAL A 6 -1.52 0.49 -14.24
C VAL A 6 -0.88 -0.76 -14.83
N ALA A 7 -1.44 -1.92 -14.50
CA ALA A 7 -1.17 -3.21 -15.12
C ALA A 7 -2.34 -3.61 -16.03
N ASP A 8 -2.24 -4.76 -16.69
CA ASP A 8 -3.25 -5.19 -17.67
C ASP A 8 -4.67 -5.34 -17.07
N ASP A 9 -4.76 -5.88 -15.84
CA ASP A 9 -6.01 -6.19 -15.16
C ASP A 9 -6.12 -5.57 -13.74
N ALA A 10 -5.17 -4.71 -13.36
CA ALA A 10 -5.12 -4.14 -12.01
C ALA A 10 -4.45 -2.76 -11.95
N VAL A 11 -4.70 -2.05 -10.86
CA VAL A 11 -3.90 -0.88 -10.46
C VAL A 11 -3.02 -1.31 -9.28
N VAL A 12 -1.71 -1.23 -9.46
CA VAL A 12 -0.73 -1.57 -8.43
C VAL A 12 -0.35 -0.31 -7.67
N ILE A 13 -0.55 -0.34 -6.34
CA ILE A 13 -0.24 0.76 -5.44
C ILE A 13 0.85 0.32 -4.46
N SER A 14 1.94 1.09 -4.40
CA SER A 14 3.00 0.91 -3.42
C SER A 14 3.11 2.16 -2.55
N ALA A 15 3.13 1.98 -1.22
CA ALA A 15 3.29 3.08 -0.28
C ALA A 15 4.52 2.85 0.61
N THR A 16 5.40 3.86 0.66
CA THR A 16 6.58 3.87 1.54
C THR A 16 6.45 4.98 2.57
N ALA A 17 6.38 4.62 3.85
CA ALA A 17 6.47 5.55 4.98
C ALA A 17 7.87 5.46 5.63
N ARG A 18 8.38 6.59 6.13
CA ARG A 18 9.67 6.67 6.84
C ARG A 18 9.53 7.63 8.02
N THR A 19 10.10 7.25 9.16
CA THR A 19 10.21 8.11 10.34
C THR A 19 11.54 7.82 11.06
N ALA A 20 11.95 8.71 11.95
CA ALA A 20 13.11 8.56 12.83
C ALA A 20 12.65 8.52 14.29
N ASP A 21 11.81 7.54 14.64
CA ASP A 21 11.21 7.39 15.96
C ASP A 21 11.30 5.92 16.45
N ARG A 22 10.84 5.66 17.68
CA ARG A 22 10.91 4.38 18.38
C ARG A 22 9.91 3.35 17.87
N THR A 23 8.90 3.77 17.13
CA THR A 23 7.83 2.91 16.58
C THR A 23 7.98 2.75 15.08
N GLY A 24 7.64 1.56 14.58
CA GLY A 24 7.55 1.33 13.15
C GLY A 24 6.38 2.11 12.54
N VAL A 25 6.43 2.27 11.20
CA VAL A 25 5.43 3.01 10.42
C VAL A 25 4.66 2.13 9.45
N GLU A 26 4.44 0.86 9.82
CA GLU A 26 3.68 -0.09 9.02
C GLU A 26 2.25 0.40 8.80
N MET A 27 1.63 0.98 9.82
CA MET A 27 0.24 1.44 9.76
C MET A 27 0.09 2.65 8.84
N GLU A 28 1.06 3.55 8.80
CA GLU A 28 1.11 4.71 7.92
C GLU A 28 1.22 4.27 6.46
N ALA A 29 2.08 3.29 6.18
CA ALA A 29 2.21 2.73 4.84
C ALA A 29 0.91 2.01 4.40
N LEU A 30 0.34 1.15 5.25
CA LEU A 30 -0.90 0.41 4.96
C LEU A 30 -2.10 1.35 4.79
N THR A 31 -2.23 2.35 5.65
CA THR A 31 -3.30 3.35 5.56
C THR A 31 -3.15 4.16 4.28
N SER A 32 -1.93 4.59 3.94
CA SER A 32 -1.67 5.36 2.72
C SER A 32 -2.02 4.56 1.46
N ALA A 33 -1.64 3.28 1.40
CA ALA A 33 -2.00 2.40 0.28
C ALA A 33 -3.52 2.17 0.19
N THR A 34 -4.18 1.97 1.33
CA THR A 34 -5.63 1.73 1.40
C THR A 34 -6.42 2.95 0.94
N VAL A 35 -6.06 4.15 1.42
CA VAL A 35 -6.73 5.39 1.01
C VAL A 35 -6.52 5.65 -0.48
N ALA A 36 -5.31 5.43 -1.00
CA ALA A 36 -5.05 5.56 -2.43
C ALA A 36 -5.90 4.57 -3.26
N ALA A 37 -6.06 3.32 -2.80
CA ALA A 37 -6.91 2.32 -3.46
C ALA A 37 -8.38 2.72 -3.44
N LEU A 38 -8.88 3.23 -2.30
CA LEU A 38 -10.24 3.78 -2.20
C LEU A 38 -10.44 4.97 -3.13
N THR A 39 -9.44 5.84 -3.30
CA THR A 39 -9.49 6.93 -4.27
C THR A 39 -9.58 6.43 -5.72
N VAL A 40 -8.83 5.38 -6.07
CA VAL A 40 -8.93 4.77 -7.41
C VAL A 40 -10.33 4.18 -7.63
N ILE A 41 -10.86 3.44 -6.67
CA ILE A 41 -12.24 2.90 -6.73
C ILE A 41 -13.24 4.05 -6.90
N ASP A 42 -13.08 5.16 -6.16
CA ASP A 42 -13.95 6.33 -6.30
C ASP A 42 -13.96 6.88 -7.73
N MET A 43 -12.82 6.87 -8.42
CA MET A 43 -12.73 7.35 -9.80
C MET A 43 -13.32 6.38 -10.82
N VAL A 44 -13.26 5.07 -10.59
CA VAL A 44 -13.68 4.06 -11.59
C VAL A 44 -15.04 3.44 -11.31
N LYS A 45 -15.62 3.61 -10.11
CA LYS A 45 -16.88 2.96 -9.69
C LYS A 45 -18.09 3.21 -10.60
N GLY A 46 -18.06 4.28 -11.40
CA GLY A 46 -19.11 4.55 -12.40
C GLY A 46 -19.00 3.69 -13.66
N VAL A 47 -17.79 3.20 -13.96
CA VAL A 47 -17.48 2.34 -15.12
C VAL A 47 -17.46 0.87 -14.71
N ASP A 48 -16.79 0.57 -13.59
CA ASP A 48 -16.73 -0.76 -13.01
C ASP A 48 -17.19 -0.73 -11.54
N PRO A 49 -18.47 -1.05 -11.25
CA PRO A 49 -18.98 -1.11 -9.89
C PRO A 49 -18.51 -2.35 -9.10
N ALA A 50 -17.89 -3.33 -9.77
CA ALA A 50 -17.35 -4.53 -9.14
C ALA A 50 -15.87 -4.37 -8.73
N ALA A 51 -15.26 -3.20 -8.98
CA ALA A 51 -13.91 -2.89 -8.54
C ALA A 51 -13.75 -3.11 -7.03
N TRP A 52 -12.65 -3.77 -6.65
CA TRP A 52 -12.38 -4.18 -5.27
C TRP A 52 -10.89 -4.07 -4.95
N ILE A 53 -10.56 -4.00 -3.67
CA ILE A 53 -9.17 -3.97 -3.20
C ILE A 53 -8.72 -5.42 -3.00
N ALA A 54 -7.74 -5.86 -3.81
CA ALA A 54 -7.28 -7.25 -3.82
C ALA A 54 -6.61 -7.68 -2.51
N GLU A 55 -5.55 -6.97 -2.16
CA GLU A 55 -4.78 -7.21 -0.94
C GLU A 55 -4.10 -5.92 -0.49
N VAL A 56 -3.94 -5.78 0.82
CA VAL A 56 -3.14 -4.71 1.42
C VAL A 56 -2.20 -5.36 2.43
N LYS A 57 -0.89 -5.29 2.17
CA LYS A 57 0.12 -6.00 2.95
C LYS A 57 1.42 -5.22 3.03
N VAL A 58 2.12 -5.35 4.16
CA VAL A 58 3.51 -4.88 4.29
C VAL A 58 4.40 -5.81 3.46
N THR A 59 5.19 -5.22 2.56
CA THR A 59 6.15 -5.93 1.70
C THR A 59 7.58 -5.89 2.24
N GLU A 60 7.95 -4.77 2.87
CA GLU A 60 9.26 -4.53 3.46
C GLU A 60 9.12 -3.64 4.70
N LYS A 61 9.96 -3.88 5.69
CA LYS A 61 10.19 -3.00 6.84
C LYS A 61 11.67 -3.00 7.15
N THR A 62 12.23 -1.82 7.40
CA THR A 62 13.62 -1.68 7.86
C THR A 62 13.67 -1.04 9.24
N GLY A 63 14.57 -1.49 10.10
CA GLY A 63 14.78 -0.95 11.45
C GLY A 63 13.79 -1.44 12.53
N GLY A 64 14.02 -0.97 13.76
CA GLY A 64 13.35 -1.46 14.96
C GLY A 64 14.02 -2.70 15.57
N ALA A 65 13.45 -3.22 16.66
CA ALA A 65 14.07 -4.31 17.44
C ALA A 65 14.28 -5.62 16.65
N ASN A 66 13.44 -5.86 15.64
CA ASN A 66 13.47 -7.09 14.84
C ASN A 66 14.33 -6.97 13.57
N GLY A 67 14.98 -5.82 13.35
CA GLY A 67 15.80 -5.58 12.15
C GLY A 67 14.98 -5.51 10.86
N ASP A 68 15.68 -5.73 9.74
CA ASP A 68 15.09 -5.66 8.41
C ASP A 68 14.28 -6.92 8.10
N TRP A 69 13.08 -6.72 7.57
CA TRP A 69 12.16 -7.77 7.21
C TRP A 69 11.61 -7.54 5.81
N ARG A 70 11.56 -8.60 5.01
CA ARG A 70 10.92 -8.62 3.69
C ARG A 70 10.00 -9.81 3.59
N ARG A 71 8.83 -9.59 2.99
CA ARG A 71 7.89 -10.67 2.70
C ARG A 71 8.49 -11.61 1.66
N GLN A 72 8.43 -12.92 1.90
CA GLN A 72 8.81 -13.93 0.92
C GLN A 72 7.73 -14.05 -0.17
N ALA A 73 8.16 -14.33 -1.40
CA ALA A 73 7.30 -14.47 -2.57
C ALA A 73 6.36 -15.69 -2.46
#